data_AF-A0A847BK24-F1
#
_entry.id   AF-A0A847BK24-F1
#
_cell.length_a   1.000
_cell.length_b   1.000
_cell.length_c   1.000
_cell.angle_alpha   90.00
_cell.angle_beta   90.00
_cell.angle_gamma   90.00
#
_symmetry.space_group_name_H-M   'P 1'
#
loop_
_entity.id
_entity.type
_entity.pdbx_description
1 polymer ?
#
loop_
_entity_poly.entity_id
_entity_poly.type
_entity_poly.pdbx_seq_one_letter_code
_entity_poly.pdbx_strand_id
1 'polypeptide(L)'
;MTQGRGFIAVIPARYGSARLPGKPLLDIAGQPMVAHVWQRAQQSAAERVVVATDDERIRDALLPFGAEVVMTRSDHPSGTDRLAEV
;
A
#
# COMPACT_ATOMS: atom_id res chain seq x y z
N MET A 1 -28.36 13.67 11.02
CA MET A 1 -27.35 12.60 10.86
C MET A 1 -26.64 12.86 9.54
N THR A 2 -25.53 13.57 9.57
CA THR A 2 -24.73 13.79 8.36
C THR A 2 -24.10 12.45 8.03
N GLN A 3 -24.59 11.78 7.00
CA GLN A 3 -23.93 10.62 6.39
C GLN A 3 -22.56 11.13 5.91
N GLY A 4 -21.54 11.05 6.75
CA GLY A 4 -20.17 11.33 6.34
C GLY A 4 -19.85 10.30 5.28
N ARG A 5 -19.61 10.72 4.03
CA ARG A 5 -19.12 9.81 2.99
C ARG A 5 -17.84 9.17 3.52
N GLY A 6 -17.86 7.86 3.70
CA GLY A 6 -16.65 7.11 3.97
C GLY A 6 -15.63 7.27 2.84
N PHE A 7 -14.39 6.95 3.14
CA PHE A 7 -13.30 7.00 2.18
C PHE A 7 -12.53 5.68 2.18
N ILE A 8 -11.89 5.40 1.04
CA ILE A 8 -10.99 4.28 0.86
C ILE A 8 -9.56 4.82 0.89
N ALA A 9 -8.69 4.21 1.68
CA ALA A 9 -7.27 4.52 1.68
C ALA A 9 -6.54 3.57 0.74
N VAL A 10 -5.90 4.12 -0.29
CA VAL A 10 -5.05 3.36 -1.22
C VAL A 10 -3.58 3.70 -0.95
N ILE A 11 -2.77 2.69 -0.70
CA ILE A 11 -1.34 2.82 -0.39
C ILE A 11 -0.52 2.36 -1.61
N PRO A 12 -0.03 3.27 -2.47
CA PRO A 12 0.84 2.90 -3.56
C PRO A 12 2.22 2.49 -3.04
N ALA A 13 2.63 1.24 -3.31
CA ALA A 13 3.91 0.68 -2.90
C ALA A 13 4.66 0.09 -4.09
N ARG A 14 5.66 0.81 -4.59
CA ARG A 14 6.50 0.38 -5.73
C ARG A 14 7.87 -0.08 -5.28
N TYR A 15 8.37 -1.14 -5.91
CA TYR A 15 9.72 -1.62 -5.62
C TYR A 15 10.82 -0.69 -6.17
N GLY A 16 10.59 -0.12 -7.36
CA GLY A 16 11.58 0.65 -8.15
C GLY A 16 11.88 2.07 -7.66
N SER A 17 12.20 2.27 -6.38
CA SER A 17 12.67 3.57 -5.88
C SER A 17 14.16 3.78 -6.18
N ALA A 18 14.50 4.84 -6.93
CA ALA A 18 15.88 5.13 -7.31
C ALA A 18 16.79 5.55 -6.13
N ARG A 19 16.25 6.30 -5.16
CA ARG A 19 17.02 6.80 -4.00
C ARG A 19 17.07 5.83 -2.82
N LEU A 20 16.12 4.90 -2.75
CA LEU A 20 16.04 3.92 -1.68
C LEU A 20 15.48 2.59 -2.23
N PRO A 21 16.30 1.78 -2.92
CA PRO A 21 15.86 0.55 -3.56
C PRO A 21 15.13 -0.38 -2.60
N GLY A 22 14.01 -0.95 -3.03
CA GLY A 22 13.22 -1.87 -2.20
C GLY A 22 12.60 -1.21 -0.95
N LYS A 23 12.51 0.12 -0.89
CA LYS A 23 11.98 0.90 0.24
C LYS A 23 10.78 0.26 0.96
N PRO A 24 9.72 -0.22 0.26
CA PRO A 24 8.56 -0.83 0.94
C PRO A 24 8.89 -2.04 1.83
N LEU A 25 9.96 -2.77 1.51
CA LEU A 25 10.39 -3.99 2.19
C LEU A 25 11.48 -3.77 3.25
N LEU A 26 11.97 -2.54 3.41
CA LEU A 26 12.99 -2.27 4.42
C LEU A 26 12.43 -2.56 5.81
N ASP A 27 13.22 -3.27 6.61
CA ASP A 27 12.85 -3.58 7.99
C ASP A 27 12.85 -2.32 8.84
N ILE A 28 11.76 -2.13 9.58
CA ILE A 28 11.63 -1.12 10.61
C ILE A 28 11.10 -1.86 11.85
N ALA A 29 11.97 -2.07 12.83
CA ALA A 29 11.64 -2.73 14.09
C ALA A 29 10.98 -4.12 13.90
N GLY A 30 11.50 -4.94 12.98
CA GLY A 30 11.04 -6.31 12.75
C GLY A 30 9.82 -6.45 11.82
N GLN A 31 9.38 -5.36 11.19
CA GLN A 31 8.29 -5.36 10.20
C GLN A 31 8.68 -4.54 8.96
N PRO A 32 8.25 -4.95 7.75
CA PRO A 32 8.54 -4.19 6.54
C PRO A 32 7.86 -2.82 6.59
N MET A 33 8.52 -1.78 6.08
CA MET A 33 8.04 -0.40 6.08
C MET A 33 6.59 -0.26 5.62
N VAL A 34 6.19 -1.00 4.57
CA VAL A 34 4.81 -0.95 4.03
C VAL A 34 3.76 -1.45 5.02
N ALA A 35 4.09 -2.41 5.89
CA ALA A 35 3.17 -2.90 6.91
C ALA A 35 2.86 -1.83 7.96
N HIS A 36 3.86 -1.02 8.35
CA HIS A 36 3.65 0.13 9.24
C HIS A 36 2.66 1.13 8.64
N VAL A 37 2.78 1.45 7.35
CA VAL A 37 1.86 2.37 6.67
C VAL A 37 0.44 1.79 6.63
N TRP A 38 0.30 0.51 6.29
CA TRP A 38 -0.99 -0.18 6.26
C TRP A 38 -1.67 -0.20 7.64
N GLN A 39 -0.94 -0.56 8.70
CA GLN A 39 -1.46 -0.54 10.07
C GLN A 39 -1.93 0.85 10.51
N ARG A 40 -1.21 1.92 10.10
CA ARG A 40 -1.64 3.29 10.39
C ARG A 40 -2.88 3.70 9.62
N ALA A 41 -3.00 3.29 8.35
CA ALA A 41 -4.21 3.52 7.57
C ALA A 41 -5.42 2.79 8.16
N GLN A 42 -5.24 1.57 8.69
CA GLN A 42 -6.28 0.81 9.41
C GLN A 42 -6.76 1.50 10.70
N GLN A 43 -5.96 2.40 11.29
CA GLN A 43 -6.35 3.18 12.47
C GLN A 43 -7.10 4.48 12.11
N SER A 44 -7.23 4.79 10.81
CA SER A 44 -7.96 5.97 10.34
C SER A 44 -9.47 5.68 10.24
N ALA A 45 -10.26 6.68 9.83
CA ALA A 45 -11.69 6.51 9.54
C ALA A 45 -11.96 5.92 8.13
N ALA A 46 -10.96 5.28 7.51
CA ALA A 46 -11.12 4.62 6.22
C ALA A 46 -12.04 3.39 6.37
N GLU A 47 -12.97 3.24 5.44
CA GLU A 47 -13.84 2.05 5.40
C GLU A 47 -13.12 0.83 4.81
N ARG A 48 -12.09 1.08 3.99
CA ARG A 48 -11.26 0.06 3.34
C ARG A 48 -9.85 0.59 3.17
N VAL A 49 -8.86 -0.28 3.38
CA VAL A 49 -7.44 0.03 3.20
C VAL A 49 -6.83 -1.02 2.28
N VAL A 50 -6.29 -0.57 1.16
CA VAL A 50 -5.74 -1.44 0.12
C VAL A 50 -4.36 -0.96 -0.29
N VAL A 51 -3.43 -1.91 -0.48
CA VAL A 51 -2.07 -1.63 -0.95
C VAL A 51 -2.01 -1.93 -2.44
N ALA A 52 -1.60 -0.96 -3.25
CA ALA A 52 -1.46 -1.09 -4.70
C ALA A 52 0.02 -1.24 -5.05
N THR A 53 0.43 -2.41 -5.55
CA THR A 53 1.85 -2.73 -5.81
C THR A 53 2.06 -3.38 -7.17
N ASP A 54 3.27 -3.27 -7.71
CA ASP A 54 3.70 -3.90 -8.96
C ASP A 54 4.63 -5.09 -8.72
N ASP A 55 4.86 -5.43 -7.46
CA ASP A 55 5.89 -6.39 -7.08
C ASP A 55 5.35 -7.43 -6.10
N GLU A 56 5.47 -8.70 -6.47
CA GLU A 56 4.97 -9.81 -5.67
C GLU A 56 5.63 -9.89 -4.30
N ARG A 57 6.88 -9.45 -4.16
CA ARG A 57 7.57 -9.47 -2.85
C ARG A 57 6.88 -8.55 -1.85
N ILE A 58 6.31 -7.44 -2.31
CA ILE A 58 5.54 -6.51 -1.47
C ILE A 58 4.22 -7.14 -1.05
N ARG A 59 3.51 -7.80 -1.97
CA ARG A 59 2.30 -8.59 -1.65
C ARG A 59 2.61 -9.65 -0.59
N ASP A 60 3.65 -10.44 -0.81
CA ASP A 60 3.98 -11.58 0.04
C ASP A 60 4.40 -11.14 1.45
N ALA A 61 5.14 -10.03 1.56
CA ALA A 61 5.50 -9.43 2.84
C ALA A 61 4.28 -8.96 3.66
N LEU A 62 3.14 -8.72 3.01
CA LEU A 62 1.91 -8.27 3.64
C LEU A 62 0.91 -9.40 3.98
N LEU A 63 1.12 -10.62 3.47
CA LEU A 63 0.27 -11.78 3.76
C LEU A 63 0.09 -12.04 5.27
N PRO A 64 1.14 -12.01 6.11
CA PRO A 64 0.99 -12.26 7.55
C PRO A 64 0.15 -11.20 8.28
N PHE A 65 -0.03 -10.03 7.68
CA PHE A 65 -0.79 -8.92 8.25
C PHE A 65 -2.27 -8.94 7.83
N GLY A 66 -2.65 -9.82 6.88
CA GLY A 66 -3.99 -9.85 6.32
C GLY A 66 -4.37 -8.60 5.54
N ALA A 67 -3.37 -7.89 4.99
CA ALA A 67 -3.63 -6.68 4.21
C ALA A 67 -4.26 -7.03 2.86
N GLU A 68 -5.22 -6.21 2.43
CA GLU A 68 -5.74 -6.27 1.07
C GLU A 68 -4.70 -5.67 0.10
N VAL A 69 -4.32 -6.45 -0.92
CA VAL A 69 -3.31 -6.04 -1.90
C VAL A 69 -3.86 -6.20 -3.31
N VAL A 70 -3.74 -5.15 -4.10
CA VAL A 70 -4.05 -5.14 -5.54
C VAL A 70 -2.74 -5.08 -6.32
N MET A 71 -2.55 -6.05 -7.21
CA MET A 71 -1.46 -6.01 -8.18
C MET A 71 -1.81 -5.01 -9.28
N THR A 72 -0.88 -4.11 -9.56
CA THR A 72 -1.00 -3.02 -10.52
C THR A 72 0.13 -3.08 -11.52
N ARG A 73 -0.05 -2.48 -12.70
CA ARG A 73 0.97 -2.53 -13.74
C ARG A 73 2.28 -1.84 -13.32
N SER A 74 3.40 -2.38 -13.79
CA SER A 74 4.74 -1.90 -13.47
C SER A 74 5.15 -0.63 -14.23
N ASP A 75 4.43 -0.28 -15.30
CA ASP A 75 4.77 0.80 -16.24
C ASP A 75 4.07 2.13 -15.95
N HIS A 76 3.32 2.24 -14.85
CA HIS A 76 2.67 3.49 -14.47
C HIS A 76 3.70 4.62 -14.26
N PRO A 77 3.56 5.80 -14.89
CA PRO A 77 4.54 6.87 -14.76
C PRO A 77 4.50 7.56 -13.37
N SER A 78 3.35 7.55 -12.68
CA SER A 78 3.22 8.17 -11.35
C SER A 78 2.36 7.37 -10.37
N GLY A 79 2.47 7.69 -9.07
CA GLY A 79 1.64 7.07 -8.03
C GLY A 79 0.13 7.28 -8.25
N THR A 80 -0.27 8.41 -8.84
CA THR A 80 -1.67 8.74 -9.14
C THR A 80 -2.26 7.84 -10.22
N ASP A 81 -1.49 7.47 -11.25
CA ASP A 81 -1.98 6.58 -12.31
C ASP A 81 -2.32 5.19 -11.79
N ARG A 82 -1.61 4.76 -10.74
CA ARG A 82 -1.84 3.49 -10.05
C ARG A 82 -3.14 3.45 -9.27
N LEU A 83 -3.63 4.60 -8.78
CA LEU A 83 -4.91 4.68 -8.08
C LEU A 83 -6.09 4.36 -9.00
N ALA A 84 -5.95 4.51 -10.32
CA ALA A 84 -7.03 4.20 -11.26
C ALA A 84 -7.35 2.69 -11.39
N GLU A 85 -6.50 1.82 -10.83
CA GLU A 85 -6.67 0.36 -10.87
C GLU A 85 -7.31 -0.21 -9.58
N VAL A 86 -7.81 0.66 -8.69
CA VAL A 86 -8.24 0.32 -7.32
C VAL A 86 -9.63 0.84 -6.99
#